data_AF-A0A9P8KFH4-F1
#
_entry.id   AF-A0A9P8KFH4-F1
#
_cell.length_a   1.000
_cell.length_b   1.000
_cell.length_c   1.000
_cell.angle_alpha   90.00
_cell.angle_beta   90.00
_cell.angle_gamma   90.00
#
_symmetry.space_group_name_H-M   'P 1'
#
loop_
_entity.id
_entity.type
_entity.pdbx_description
1 polymer ?
#
loop_
_entity_poly.entity_id
_entity_poly.type
_entity_poly.pdbx_seq_one_letter_code
_entity_poly.pdbx_strand_id
1 'polypeptide(L)'
;MATITLPPPNANYQFSILTNIFKQGLPNTDADTFDYAKENFGLIHQSYPSDATLENAEDKTQWQRFEHYIRDLNKNAEDGIVYKILYLGRHGQGYHNVAESRYGTALWDSYWAKQEGDEHAHWADAHLTPIGEQQALDVNAFWTSALTHAKVPAPEKYYTSPFYRCLQTSWLSFHNLSLPASSPFAPIVKELLRETNGVHTCDRRGASSIIRSDFPSYTLEPGLPETDVSWTPDHREKPTEHILREHWCLEEIWTESKDKQFLSITAHSGTIAAVLGAVGHRRFALPTGGVIPIAVKGERLRG
;
A
#
# COMPACT_ATOMS: atom_id res chain seq x y z
N MET A 1 1.33 -0.54 26.88
CA MET A 1 0.72 -0.31 25.55
C MET A 1 -0.70 -0.84 25.61
N ALA A 2 -1.69 -0.12 25.07
CA ALA A 2 -3.04 -0.67 24.98
C ALA A 2 -2.99 -1.95 24.13
N THR A 3 -3.47 -3.06 24.67
CA THR A 3 -3.58 -4.32 23.95
C THR A 3 -4.66 -4.14 22.88
N ILE A 4 -4.27 -4.14 21.61
CA ILE A 4 -5.24 -4.14 20.51
C ILE A 4 -5.83 -5.55 20.38
N THR A 5 -7.16 -5.65 20.25
CA THR A 5 -7.83 -6.90 19.90
C THR A 5 -8.11 -6.87 18.40
N LEU A 6 -7.51 -7.81 17.67
CA LEU A 6 -7.79 -8.07 16.26
C LEU A 6 -8.46 -9.45 16.12
N PRO A 7 -9.49 -9.57 15.29
CA PRO A 7 -10.15 -8.50 14.54
C PRO A 7 -10.97 -7.56 15.47
N PRO A 8 -11.26 -6.30 15.07
CA PRO A 8 -12.08 -5.38 15.86
C PRO A 8 -13.46 -5.96 16.18
N PRO A 9 -14.14 -5.48 17.26
CA PRO A 9 -15.52 -5.84 17.51
C PRO A 9 -16.40 -5.56 16.28
N ASN A 10 -17.20 -6.54 15.88
CA ASN A 10 -18.06 -6.50 14.68
C ASN A 10 -17.35 -6.50 13.32
N ALA A 11 -16.06 -6.86 13.28
CA ALA A 11 -15.40 -7.17 12.02
C ALA A 11 -16.14 -8.28 11.24
N ASN A 12 -16.17 -8.13 9.92
CA ASN A 12 -16.66 -9.14 8.99
C ASN A 12 -15.55 -10.09 8.55
N TYR A 13 -14.30 -9.67 8.68
CA TYR A 13 -13.14 -10.48 8.31
C TYR A 13 -12.14 -10.60 9.46
N GLN A 14 -11.40 -11.70 9.45
CA GLN A 14 -10.13 -11.84 10.14
C GLN A 14 -9.03 -11.93 9.09
N PHE A 15 -8.01 -11.09 9.22
CA PHE A 15 -6.84 -11.11 8.35
C PHE A 15 -5.65 -11.77 9.02
N SER A 16 -4.86 -12.48 8.23
CA SER A 16 -3.60 -13.07 8.67
C SER A 16 -2.61 -13.16 7.53
N ILE A 17 -1.32 -13.02 7.84
CA ILE A 17 -0.25 -13.15 6.86
C ILE A 17 0.04 -14.62 6.52
N LEU A 18 0.29 -14.91 5.25
CA LEU A 18 0.94 -16.14 4.82
C LEU A 18 2.45 -15.99 5.05
N THR A 19 2.93 -16.64 6.11
CA THR A 19 4.35 -16.60 6.50
C THR A 19 5.22 -17.33 5.49
N ASN A 20 6.52 -17.02 5.47
CA ASN A 20 7.52 -17.68 4.62
C ASN A 20 7.28 -17.54 3.10
N ILE A 21 6.57 -16.49 2.68
CA ILE A 21 6.44 -16.13 1.25
C ILE A 21 7.45 -15.05 0.85
N PHE A 22 7.51 -13.97 1.62
CA PHE A 22 8.39 -12.82 1.36
C PHE A 22 9.43 -12.67 2.47
N LYS A 23 10.68 -12.36 2.10
CA LYS A 23 11.82 -12.16 3.01
C LYS A 23 11.49 -11.13 4.09
N GLN A 24 10.73 -10.09 3.77
CA GLN A 24 10.32 -9.01 4.67
C GLN A 24 9.52 -9.50 5.90
N GLY A 25 8.90 -10.69 5.81
CA GLY A 25 8.23 -11.34 6.94
C GLY A 25 9.18 -12.14 7.85
N LEU A 26 10.40 -12.42 7.41
CA LEU A 26 11.38 -13.19 8.18
C LEU A 26 12.01 -12.33 9.30
N PRO A 27 12.27 -12.89 10.49
CA PRO A 27 12.85 -12.15 11.60
C PRO A 27 14.22 -11.51 11.31
N ASN A 28 15.02 -12.17 10.47
CA ASN A 28 16.42 -11.82 10.16
C ASN A 28 16.57 -10.90 8.94
N THR A 29 15.49 -10.50 8.28
CA THR A 29 15.56 -9.52 7.19
C THR A 29 15.59 -8.12 7.78
N ASP A 30 16.69 -7.43 7.55
CA ASP A 30 16.90 -6.05 7.99
C ASP A 30 16.16 -5.08 7.07
N ALA A 31 15.24 -4.29 7.64
CA ALA A 31 14.43 -3.35 6.86
C ALA A 31 15.24 -2.14 6.38
N ASP A 32 16.32 -1.77 7.07
CA ASP A 32 17.09 -0.55 6.77
C ASP A 32 18.01 -0.75 5.56
N THR A 33 18.37 -1.99 5.25
CA THR A 33 19.28 -2.35 4.15
C THR A 33 18.61 -3.13 3.03
N PHE A 34 17.31 -3.46 3.15
CA PHE A 34 16.58 -4.25 2.17
C PHE A 34 16.23 -3.45 0.90
N ASP A 35 16.70 -3.91 -0.25
CA ASP A 35 16.40 -3.35 -1.56
C ASP A 35 15.45 -4.28 -2.32
N TYR A 36 14.15 -3.93 -2.33
CA TYR A 36 13.13 -4.73 -2.98
C TYR A 36 13.37 -4.93 -4.49
N ALA A 37 14.00 -3.96 -5.15
CA ALA A 37 14.24 -4.02 -6.58
C ALA A 37 15.34 -5.03 -6.93
N LYS A 38 16.38 -5.11 -6.09
CA LYS A 38 17.45 -6.11 -6.23
C LYS A 38 17.05 -7.50 -5.77
N GLU A 39 16.12 -7.58 -4.82
CA GLU A 39 15.70 -8.84 -4.19
C GLU A 39 14.48 -9.48 -4.87
N ASN A 40 14.11 -9.03 -6.09
CA ASN A 40 12.92 -9.48 -6.80
C ASN A 40 11.68 -9.48 -5.87
N PHE A 41 11.45 -8.31 -5.25
CA PHE A 41 10.40 -8.07 -4.26
C PHE A 41 10.53 -8.89 -2.96
N GLY A 42 11.62 -9.62 -2.78
CA GLY A 42 11.84 -10.49 -1.63
C GLY A 42 11.10 -11.81 -1.71
N LEU A 43 10.55 -12.22 -2.86
CA LEU A 43 9.91 -13.52 -3.00
C LEU A 43 10.92 -14.63 -2.71
N ILE A 44 10.63 -15.47 -1.72
CA ILE A 44 11.52 -16.56 -1.32
C ILE A 44 11.52 -17.62 -2.43
N HIS A 45 12.72 -18.05 -2.85
CA HIS A 45 12.87 -19.14 -3.79
C HIS A 45 12.57 -20.48 -3.09
N GLN A 46 11.47 -21.10 -3.49
CA GLN A 46 10.94 -22.33 -2.88
C GLN A 46 10.01 -23.05 -3.85
N SER A 47 9.74 -24.33 -3.58
CA SER A 47 8.65 -25.06 -4.22
C SER A 47 7.31 -24.79 -3.56
N TYR A 48 6.24 -24.88 -4.34
CA TYR A 48 4.87 -24.78 -3.87
C TYR A 48 4.16 -26.13 -4.05
N PRO A 49 3.22 -26.51 -3.16
CA PRO A 49 2.44 -27.73 -3.33
C PRO A 49 1.74 -27.83 -4.69
N SER A 50 1.31 -26.69 -5.25
CA SER A 50 0.63 -26.58 -6.54
C SER A 50 1.54 -26.81 -7.75
N ASP A 51 2.87 -26.84 -7.59
CA ASP A 51 3.81 -27.06 -8.70
C ASP A 51 3.55 -28.39 -9.43
N ALA A 52 3.05 -29.41 -8.72
CA ALA A 52 2.69 -30.71 -9.29
C ALA A 52 1.58 -30.63 -10.35
N THR A 53 0.80 -29.55 -10.36
CA THR A 53 -0.31 -29.31 -11.31
C THR A 53 0.03 -28.22 -12.33
N LEU A 54 1.22 -27.63 -12.25
CA LEU A 54 1.67 -26.57 -13.15
C LEU A 54 2.43 -27.18 -14.32
N GLU A 55 1.91 -27.00 -15.53
CA GLU A 55 2.56 -27.49 -16.74
C GLU A 55 3.94 -26.83 -16.93
N ASN A 56 4.96 -27.67 -17.15
CA ASN A 56 6.36 -27.27 -17.32
C ASN A 56 6.85 -26.37 -16.18
N ALA A 57 6.53 -26.72 -14.92
CA ALA A 57 6.90 -25.94 -13.73
C ALA A 57 8.40 -25.60 -13.65
N GLU A 58 9.27 -26.47 -14.15
CA GLU A 58 10.73 -26.29 -14.19
C GLU A 58 11.15 -25.11 -15.08
N ASP A 59 10.36 -24.79 -16.13
CA ASP A 59 10.61 -23.67 -17.04
C ASP A 59 9.99 -22.35 -16.54
N LYS A 60 9.25 -22.38 -15.42
CA LYS A 60 8.55 -21.21 -14.89
C LYS A 60 9.43 -20.42 -13.93
N THR A 61 9.31 -19.10 -13.98
CA THR A 61 9.90 -18.22 -12.97
C THR A 61 9.29 -18.47 -11.58
N GLN A 62 10.00 -18.05 -10.54
CA GLN A 62 9.49 -18.14 -9.16
C GLN A 62 8.13 -17.43 -8.98
N TRP A 63 7.91 -16.32 -9.69
CA TRP A 63 6.64 -15.59 -9.64
C TRP A 63 5.51 -16.28 -10.36
N GLN A 64 5.76 -16.94 -11.51
CA GLN A 64 4.72 -17.72 -12.18
C GLN A 64 4.28 -18.93 -11.34
N ARG A 65 5.23 -19.60 -10.66
CA ARG A 65 4.92 -20.67 -9.72
C ARG A 65 4.12 -20.16 -8.52
N PHE A 66 4.51 -19.00 -7.99
CA PHE A 66 3.78 -18.34 -6.91
C PHE A 66 2.38 -17.88 -7.32
N GLU A 67 2.21 -17.31 -8.52
CA GLU A 67 0.90 -16.93 -9.05
C GLU A 67 -0.02 -18.14 -9.13
N HIS A 68 0.47 -19.25 -9.71
CA HIS A 68 -0.26 -20.50 -9.78
C HIS A 68 -0.65 -21.00 -8.39
N TYR A 69 0.25 -20.91 -7.41
CA TYR A 69 -0.04 -21.28 -6.03
C TYR A 69 -1.16 -20.45 -5.40
N ILE A 70 -1.14 -19.12 -5.56
CA ILE A 70 -2.22 -18.27 -5.03
C ILE A 70 -3.55 -18.54 -5.73
N ARG A 71 -3.53 -18.79 -7.05
CA ARG A 71 -4.73 -19.16 -7.80
C ARG A 71 -5.29 -20.51 -7.35
N ASP A 72 -4.42 -21.50 -7.14
CA ASP A 72 -4.80 -22.83 -6.63
C ASP A 72 -5.34 -22.78 -5.19
N LEU A 73 -4.71 -22.00 -4.30
CA LEU A 73 -5.21 -21.79 -2.93
C LEU A 73 -6.63 -21.25 -2.93
N ASN A 74 -6.94 -20.25 -3.76
CA ASN A 74 -8.29 -19.69 -3.85
C ASN A 74 -9.28 -20.65 -4.51
N LYS A 75 -8.86 -21.43 -5.51
CA LYS A 75 -9.70 -22.43 -6.17
C LYS A 75 -10.16 -23.52 -5.20
N ASN A 76 -9.30 -23.88 -4.24
CA ASN A 76 -9.54 -24.94 -3.27
C ASN A 76 -9.89 -24.41 -1.87
N ALA A 77 -10.13 -23.11 -1.73
CA ALA A 77 -10.46 -22.49 -0.45
C ALA A 77 -11.86 -22.88 0.03
N GLU A 78 -12.03 -23.00 1.35
CA GLU A 78 -13.36 -23.11 1.97
C GLU A 78 -14.16 -21.81 1.75
N ASP A 79 -15.49 -21.90 1.84
CA ASP A 79 -16.35 -20.71 1.72
C ASP A 79 -15.96 -19.65 2.75
N GLY A 80 -15.85 -18.40 2.29
CA GLY A 80 -15.42 -17.28 3.12
C GLY A 80 -13.90 -17.11 3.27
N ILE A 81 -13.06 -18.00 2.74
CA ILE A 81 -11.61 -17.84 2.72
C ILE A 81 -11.13 -17.30 1.36
N VAL A 82 -10.35 -16.21 1.39
CA VAL A 82 -9.76 -15.62 0.18
C VAL A 82 -8.30 -15.23 0.44
N TYR A 83 -7.41 -15.58 -0.48
CA TYR A 83 -6.00 -15.22 -0.44
C TYR A 83 -5.71 -14.12 -1.45
N LYS A 84 -5.07 -13.03 -1.01
CA LYS A 84 -4.69 -11.91 -1.87
C LYS A 84 -3.24 -11.50 -1.64
N ILE A 85 -2.63 -10.98 -2.69
CA ILE A 85 -1.31 -10.36 -2.66
C ILE A 85 -1.51 -8.85 -2.73
N LEU A 86 -0.97 -8.14 -1.74
CA LEU A 86 -1.01 -6.68 -1.68
C LEU A 86 0.39 -6.15 -1.97
N TYR A 87 0.55 -5.39 -3.06
CA TYR A 87 1.74 -4.60 -3.37
C TYR A 87 1.59 -3.21 -2.73
N LEU A 88 2.13 -3.05 -1.52
CA LEU A 88 2.05 -1.80 -0.75
C LEU A 88 3.22 -0.88 -1.13
N GLY A 89 2.93 0.27 -1.74
CA GLY A 89 3.93 1.26 -2.14
C GLY A 89 3.87 2.51 -1.27
N ARG A 90 4.99 2.91 -0.67
CA ARG A 90 5.12 4.21 0.01
C ARG A 90 5.32 5.29 -1.07
N HIS A 91 4.63 6.41 -0.92
CA HIS A 91 4.83 7.57 -1.82
C HIS A 91 6.31 7.98 -1.94
N GLY A 92 6.67 8.58 -3.07
CA GLY A 92 7.98 9.22 -3.25
C GLY A 92 8.19 10.40 -2.30
N GLN A 93 9.41 10.92 -2.19
CA GLN A 93 9.71 12.04 -1.30
C GLN A 93 8.81 13.25 -1.60
N GLY A 94 8.05 13.70 -0.60
CA GLY A 94 7.27 14.93 -0.64
C GLY A 94 7.99 16.09 0.04
N TYR A 95 7.52 17.31 -0.20
CA TYR A 95 8.09 18.50 0.45
C TYR A 95 8.03 18.44 1.98
N HIS A 96 7.02 17.79 2.56
CA HIS A 96 6.95 17.54 4.00
C HIS A 96 8.12 16.68 4.52
N ASN A 97 8.60 15.69 3.74
CA ASN A 97 9.74 14.86 4.15
C ASN A 97 11.04 15.67 4.16
N VAL A 98 11.21 16.57 3.18
CA VAL A 98 12.36 17.49 3.14
C VAL A 98 12.34 18.43 4.34
N ALA A 99 11.17 18.96 4.69
CA ALA A 99 11.01 19.83 5.85
C ALA A 99 11.29 19.08 7.17
N GLU A 100 10.74 17.88 7.35
CA GLU A 100 11.06 17.04 8.52
C GLU A 100 12.57 16.77 8.63
N SER A 101 13.23 16.45 7.50
CA SER A 101 14.66 16.16 7.46
C SER A 101 15.51 17.41 7.80
N ARG A 102 15.06 18.60 7.38
CA ARG A 102 15.73 19.88 7.66
C ARG A 102 15.63 20.26 9.13
N TYR A 103 14.45 20.12 9.72
CA TYR A 103 14.17 20.61 11.09
C TYR A 103 14.40 19.55 12.16
N GLY A 104 14.46 18.28 11.78
CA GLY A 104 14.52 17.12 12.67
C GLY A 104 13.15 16.79 13.27
N THR A 105 12.89 15.50 13.47
CA THR A 105 11.58 14.96 13.90
C THR A 105 11.04 15.64 15.16
N ALA A 106 11.87 15.93 16.17
CA ALA A 106 11.40 16.55 17.40
C ALA A 106 10.82 17.96 17.21
N LEU A 107 11.46 18.80 16.38
CA LEU A 107 10.97 20.15 16.09
C LEU A 107 9.85 20.13 15.03
N TRP A 108 9.90 19.16 14.13
CA TRP A 108 8.83 18.86 13.19
C TRP A 108 7.51 18.59 13.93
N ASP A 109 7.48 17.57 14.79
CA ASP A 109 6.27 17.16 15.51
C ASP A 109 5.75 18.24 16.47
N SER A 110 6.65 18.98 17.12
CA SER A 110 6.25 19.98 18.12
C SER A 110 5.76 21.29 17.50
N TYR A 111 6.26 21.68 16.31
CA TYR A 111 5.99 22.99 15.71
C TYR A 111 5.73 22.96 14.20
N TRP A 112 6.68 22.50 13.38
CA TRP A 112 6.64 22.72 11.93
C TRP A 112 5.54 21.93 11.22
N ALA A 113 5.26 20.71 11.66
CA ALA A 113 4.21 19.88 11.08
C ALA A 113 2.82 20.52 11.23
N LYS A 114 2.64 21.44 12.18
CA LYS A 114 1.39 22.19 12.44
C LYS A 114 1.26 23.45 11.57
N GLN A 115 2.32 23.84 10.87
CA GLN A 115 2.30 24.98 9.94
C GLN A 115 1.90 24.52 8.54
N GLU A 116 1.46 25.42 7.67
CA GLU A 116 1.18 25.09 6.26
C GLU A 116 2.45 24.94 5.42
N GLY A 117 3.55 25.55 5.85
CA GLY A 117 4.80 25.67 5.11
C GLY A 117 5.79 26.61 5.79
N ASP A 118 6.91 26.85 5.12
CA ASP A 118 7.94 27.83 5.43
C ASP A 118 8.32 28.65 4.17
N GLU A 119 9.40 29.43 4.23
CA GLU A 119 9.95 30.17 3.08
C GLU A 119 10.50 29.28 1.95
N HIS A 120 10.63 27.98 2.17
CA HIS A 120 11.20 27.02 1.23
C HIS A 120 10.14 26.17 0.52
N ALA A 121 9.05 25.81 1.22
CA ALA A 121 8.01 24.94 0.69
C ALA A 121 6.68 25.03 1.44
N HIS A 122 5.60 24.65 0.76
CA HIS A 122 4.30 24.35 1.34
C HIS A 122 4.15 22.83 1.49
N TRP A 123 3.58 22.37 2.60
CA TRP A 123 3.45 20.94 2.89
C TRP A 123 2.08 20.48 3.35
N ALA A 124 1.06 21.35 3.44
CA ALA A 124 -0.31 20.85 3.54
C ALA A 124 -0.71 20.16 2.23
N ASP A 125 -1.23 18.94 2.30
CA ASP A 125 -1.38 18.03 1.17
C ASP A 125 -0.16 18.00 0.21
N ALA A 126 1.04 17.92 0.79
CA ALA A 126 2.31 18.10 0.08
C ALA A 126 2.40 17.29 -1.23
N HIS A 127 2.89 17.96 -2.28
CA HIS A 127 3.28 17.35 -3.54
C HIS A 127 4.63 16.62 -3.41
N LEU A 128 4.94 15.77 -4.39
CA LEU A 128 6.27 15.19 -4.59
C LEU A 128 7.29 16.29 -4.92
N THR A 129 8.52 16.07 -4.48
CA THR A 129 9.69 16.80 -4.98
C THR A 129 10.16 16.17 -6.29
N PRO A 130 11.08 16.80 -7.06
CA PRO A 130 11.72 16.15 -8.21
C PRO A 130 12.40 14.81 -7.85
N ILE A 131 12.92 14.68 -6.63
CA ILE A 131 13.47 13.41 -6.13
C ILE A 131 12.35 12.38 -5.94
N GLY A 132 11.21 12.80 -5.37
CA GLY A 132 10.05 11.93 -5.21
C GLY A 132 9.44 11.47 -6.53
N GLU A 133 9.40 12.34 -7.54
CA GLU A 133 8.98 11.99 -8.89
C GLU A 133 9.92 10.96 -9.51
N GLN A 134 11.24 11.17 -9.39
CA GLN A 134 12.22 10.19 -9.87
C GLN A 134 12.09 8.84 -9.15
N GLN A 135 11.88 8.83 -7.83
CA GLN A 135 11.63 7.60 -7.08
C GLN A 135 10.40 6.85 -7.60
N ALA A 136 9.32 7.55 -7.95
CA ALA A 136 8.13 6.93 -8.52
C ALA A 136 8.35 6.41 -9.95
N LEU A 137 9.23 7.06 -10.73
CA LEU A 137 9.69 6.58 -12.05
C LEU A 137 10.63 5.39 -11.93
N ASP A 138 11.46 5.31 -10.88
CA ASP A 138 12.30 4.14 -10.61
C ASP A 138 11.43 2.92 -10.29
N VAL A 139 10.33 3.12 -9.54
CA VAL A 139 9.29 2.09 -9.33
C VAL A 139 8.65 1.66 -10.66
N ASN A 140 8.40 2.59 -11.58
CA ASN A 140 7.89 2.27 -12.93
C ASN A 140 8.88 1.40 -13.73
N ALA A 141 10.16 1.78 -13.73
CA ALA A 141 11.22 1.03 -14.40
C ALA A 141 11.37 -0.37 -13.79
N PHE A 142 11.29 -0.47 -12.47
CA PHE A 142 11.24 -1.76 -11.77
C PHE A 142 10.04 -2.59 -12.23
N TRP A 143 8.81 -2.03 -12.23
CA TRP A 143 7.62 -2.76 -12.68
C TRP A 143 7.72 -3.24 -14.12
N THR A 144 8.30 -2.42 -15.02
CA THR A 144 8.55 -2.83 -16.40
C THR A 144 9.39 -4.11 -16.43
N SER A 145 10.51 -4.14 -15.70
CA SER A 145 11.39 -5.32 -15.60
C SER A 145 10.70 -6.50 -14.90
N ALA A 146 9.97 -6.23 -13.82
CA ALA A 146 9.26 -7.24 -13.04
C ALA A 146 8.20 -7.97 -13.88
N LEU A 147 7.43 -7.23 -14.68
CA LEU A 147 6.42 -7.78 -15.58
C LEU A 147 7.05 -8.57 -16.74
N THR A 148 8.12 -8.05 -17.35
CA THR A 148 8.69 -8.64 -18.58
C THR A 148 9.61 -9.81 -18.30
N HIS A 149 10.47 -9.73 -17.28
CA HIS A 149 11.52 -10.70 -17.01
C HIS A 149 11.15 -11.65 -15.87
N ALA A 150 10.83 -11.10 -14.70
CA ALA A 150 10.50 -11.90 -13.53
C ALA A 150 9.09 -12.51 -13.62
N LYS A 151 8.25 -12.03 -14.55
CA LYS A 151 6.85 -12.44 -14.74
C LYS A 151 6.03 -12.27 -13.45
N VAL A 152 6.28 -11.18 -12.72
CA VAL A 152 5.43 -10.77 -11.60
C VAL A 152 4.01 -10.54 -12.13
N PRO A 153 2.96 -11.07 -11.46
CA PRO A 153 1.58 -10.75 -11.83
C PRO A 153 1.33 -9.25 -11.74
N ALA A 154 0.78 -8.67 -12.80
CA ALA A 154 0.32 -7.29 -12.76
C ALA A 154 -0.79 -7.15 -11.70
N PRO A 155 -0.86 -6.02 -10.98
CA PRO A 155 -2.02 -5.75 -10.15
C PRO A 155 -3.31 -5.78 -10.96
N GLU A 156 -4.32 -6.46 -10.45
CA GLU A 156 -5.65 -6.58 -11.05
C GLU A 156 -6.57 -5.43 -10.59
N LYS A 157 -6.20 -4.72 -9.54
CA LYS A 157 -6.88 -3.53 -9.03
C LYS A 157 -5.88 -2.62 -8.31
N TYR A 158 -6.12 -1.31 -8.39
CA TYR A 158 -5.24 -0.27 -7.87
C TYR A 158 -6.01 0.61 -6.89
N TYR A 159 -5.46 0.79 -5.70
CA TYR A 159 -5.98 1.70 -4.68
C TYR A 159 -4.90 2.71 -4.31
N THR A 160 -5.31 3.93 -3.96
CA THR A 160 -4.38 4.97 -3.55
C THR A 160 -4.99 5.85 -2.47
N SER A 161 -4.13 6.38 -1.61
CA SER A 161 -4.49 7.45 -0.68
C SER A 161 -4.94 8.70 -1.43
N PRO A 162 -5.84 9.52 -0.87
CA PRO A 162 -6.29 10.74 -1.53
C PRO A 162 -5.28 11.89 -1.47
N PHE A 163 -4.17 11.75 -0.74
CA PHE A 163 -3.17 12.81 -0.65
C PHE A 163 -2.37 12.92 -1.95
N TYR A 164 -2.09 14.17 -2.35
CA TYR A 164 -1.58 14.49 -3.69
C TYR A 164 -0.29 13.73 -4.04
N ARG A 165 0.64 13.61 -3.07
CA ARG A 165 1.86 12.80 -3.21
C ARG A 165 1.62 11.32 -3.57
N CYS A 166 0.57 10.71 -3.05
CA CYS A 166 0.22 9.32 -3.39
C CYS A 166 -0.40 9.23 -4.78
N LEU A 167 -1.25 10.19 -5.16
CA LEU A 167 -1.82 10.28 -6.51
C LEU A 167 -0.73 10.44 -7.58
N GLN A 168 0.25 11.34 -7.35
CA GLN A 168 1.40 11.50 -8.23
C GLN A 168 2.25 10.23 -8.27
N THR A 169 2.52 9.61 -7.12
CA THR A 169 3.32 8.38 -7.07
C THR A 169 2.66 7.27 -7.87
N SER A 170 1.38 6.98 -7.62
CA SER A 170 0.67 5.92 -8.34
C SER A 170 0.60 6.20 -9.84
N TRP A 171 0.39 7.46 -10.24
CA TRP A 171 0.40 7.81 -11.66
C TRP A 171 1.74 7.51 -12.31
N LEU A 172 2.82 8.09 -11.78
CA LEU A 172 4.17 7.90 -12.32
C LEU A 172 4.59 6.43 -12.33
N SER A 173 4.25 5.67 -11.29
CA SER A 173 4.59 4.25 -11.18
C SER A 173 3.89 3.35 -12.21
N PHE A 174 2.71 3.72 -12.74
CA PHE A 174 1.91 2.77 -13.55
C PHE A 174 1.37 3.28 -14.89
N HIS A 175 1.18 4.59 -15.11
CA HIS A 175 0.36 5.14 -16.21
C HIS A 175 0.75 4.73 -17.64
N ASN A 176 2.01 4.34 -17.89
CA ASN A 176 2.51 3.93 -19.21
C ASN A 176 3.04 2.49 -19.25
N LEU A 177 2.73 1.68 -18.24
CA LEU A 177 3.10 0.27 -18.25
C LEU A 177 2.24 -0.52 -19.23
N SER A 178 2.85 -1.53 -19.85
CA SER A 178 2.13 -2.53 -20.64
C SER A 178 1.42 -3.50 -19.71
N LEU A 179 0.18 -3.17 -19.34
CA LEU A 179 -0.66 -3.96 -18.43
C LEU A 179 -1.65 -4.85 -19.21
N PRO A 180 -2.13 -5.96 -18.62
CA PRO A 180 -3.18 -6.76 -19.23
C PRO A 180 -4.44 -5.93 -19.52
N ALA A 181 -5.00 -6.07 -20.72
CA ALA A 181 -6.21 -5.32 -21.11
C ALA A 181 -7.43 -5.61 -20.22
N SER A 182 -7.46 -6.77 -19.57
CA SER A 182 -8.49 -7.15 -18.59
C SER A 182 -8.36 -6.42 -17.23
N SER A 183 -7.20 -5.82 -16.97
CA SER A 183 -6.86 -5.17 -15.71
C SER A 183 -6.05 -3.89 -15.98
N PRO A 184 -6.64 -2.88 -16.65
CA PRO A 184 -5.95 -1.64 -16.93
C PRO A 184 -5.67 -0.85 -15.64
N PHE A 185 -4.73 0.10 -15.72
CA PHE A 185 -4.49 1.04 -14.62
C PHE A 185 -5.68 2.00 -14.46
N ALA A 186 -6.55 1.69 -13.50
CA ALA A 186 -7.72 2.48 -13.12
C ALA A 186 -7.80 2.60 -11.59
N PRO A 187 -7.08 3.56 -10.98
CA PRO A 187 -7.01 3.66 -9.53
C PRO A 187 -8.31 4.10 -8.87
N ILE A 188 -8.54 3.54 -7.68
CA ILE A 188 -9.60 3.97 -6.77
C ILE A 188 -8.97 4.73 -5.60
N VAL A 189 -9.41 5.95 -5.38
CA VAL A 189 -9.00 6.78 -4.26
C VAL A 189 -9.83 6.40 -3.02
N LYS A 190 -9.16 5.94 -1.97
CA LYS A 190 -9.78 5.53 -0.69
C LYS A 190 -9.30 6.42 0.44
N GLU A 191 -10.21 7.16 1.06
CA GLU A 191 -9.97 8.06 2.19
C GLU A 191 -9.33 7.33 3.37
N LEU A 192 -9.75 6.08 3.62
CA LEU A 192 -9.17 5.26 4.68
C LEU A 192 -7.69 4.88 4.45
N LEU A 193 -7.10 5.14 3.28
CA LEU A 193 -5.66 4.99 3.02
C LEU A 193 -4.85 6.27 3.32
N ARG A 194 -5.44 7.29 3.96
CA ARG A 194 -4.70 8.47 4.44
C ARG A 194 -3.63 8.10 5.48
N GLU A 195 -2.62 8.95 5.62
CA GLU A 195 -1.58 8.81 6.67
C GLU A 195 -2.21 8.96 8.06
N THR A 196 -1.41 8.78 9.12
CA THR A 196 -1.80 9.08 10.50
C THR A 196 -2.54 10.42 10.58
N ASN A 197 -3.80 10.38 10.99
CA ASN A 197 -4.69 11.53 10.83
C ASN A 197 -4.51 12.60 11.91
N GLY A 198 -4.73 13.86 11.54
CA GLY A 198 -4.83 15.01 12.44
C GLY A 198 -3.50 15.62 12.90
N VAL A 199 -3.59 16.81 13.51
CA VAL A 199 -2.51 17.71 13.98
C VAL A 199 -1.56 18.20 12.90
N HIS A 200 -0.96 17.31 12.12
CA HIS A 200 -0.02 17.69 11.07
C HIS A 200 -0.79 18.11 9.83
N THR A 201 -0.49 19.29 9.29
CA THR A 201 -1.17 19.86 8.12
C THR A 201 -0.90 19.05 6.85
N CYS A 202 0.24 18.36 6.75
CA CYS A 202 0.54 17.44 5.66
C CYS A 202 -0.38 16.22 5.59
N ASP A 203 -1.13 15.97 6.67
CA ASP A 203 -2.12 14.91 6.79
C ASP A 203 -3.56 15.44 6.60
N ARG A 204 -3.70 16.69 6.12
CA ARG A 204 -4.96 17.28 5.69
C ARG A 204 -5.06 17.23 4.16
N ARG A 205 -6.07 16.53 3.65
CA ARG A 205 -6.33 16.39 2.21
C ARG A 205 -6.72 17.74 1.59
N GLY A 206 -6.26 18.01 0.37
CA GLY A 206 -6.76 19.07 -0.50
C GLY A 206 -8.19 18.81 -1.00
N ALA A 207 -8.72 19.67 -1.84
CA ALA A 207 -10.11 19.57 -2.28
C ALA A 207 -10.35 18.37 -3.24
N SER A 208 -11.50 17.71 -3.16
CA SER A 208 -11.80 16.54 -4.02
C SER A 208 -11.93 16.92 -5.49
N SER A 209 -12.35 18.16 -5.78
CA SER A 209 -12.35 18.74 -7.12
C SER A 209 -10.96 18.81 -7.76
N ILE A 210 -9.91 19.04 -6.98
CA ILE A 210 -8.52 19.04 -7.47
C ILE A 210 -8.16 17.63 -7.96
N ILE A 211 -8.49 16.59 -7.18
CA ILE A 211 -8.25 15.19 -7.58
C ILE A 211 -8.97 14.86 -8.89
N ARG A 212 -10.26 15.24 -9.02
CA ARG A 212 -11.03 15.00 -10.24
C ARG A 212 -10.47 15.74 -11.47
N SER A 213 -9.94 16.95 -11.25
CA SER A 213 -9.33 17.77 -12.30
C SER A 213 -8.00 17.17 -12.77
N ASP A 214 -7.11 16.86 -11.83
CA ASP A 214 -5.72 16.57 -12.13
C ASP A 214 -5.49 15.07 -12.44
N PHE A 215 -6.36 14.21 -11.92
CA PHE A 215 -6.33 12.76 -12.11
C PHE A 215 -7.68 12.24 -12.65
N PRO A 216 -8.11 12.65 -13.86
CA PRO A 216 -9.46 12.35 -14.37
C PRO A 216 -9.71 10.86 -14.65
N SER A 217 -8.67 10.04 -14.70
CA SER A 217 -8.77 8.58 -14.82
C SER A 217 -8.99 7.86 -13.48
N TYR A 218 -8.93 8.58 -12.36
CA TYR A 218 -9.06 8.02 -11.02
C TYR A 218 -10.53 8.06 -10.61
N THR A 219 -10.97 6.98 -9.96
CA THR A 219 -12.30 6.93 -9.36
C THR A 219 -12.21 7.31 -7.89
N LEU A 220 -12.92 8.35 -7.47
CA LEU A 220 -13.06 8.69 -6.05
C LEU A 220 -14.12 7.76 -5.43
N GLU A 221 -13.87 7.29 -4.22
CA GLU A 221 -14.88 6.50 -3.53
C GLU A 221 -16.19 7.28 -3.29
N PRO A 222 -17.34 6.58 -3.23
CA PRO A 222 -18.62 7.22 -2.98
C PRO A 222 -18.62 8.02 -1.69
N GLY A 223 -19.04 9.29 -1.78
CA GLY A 223 -19.18 10.15 -0.60
C GLY A 223 -17.91 10.85 -0.13
N LEU A 224 -16.79 10.78 -0.88
CA LEU A 224 -15.62 11.60 -0.58
C LEU A 224 -16.00 13.10 -0.57
N PRO A 225 -15.91 13.79 0.58
CA PRO A 225 -16.36 15.16 0.71
C PRO A 225 -15.46 16.13 -0.05
N GLU A 226 -15.95 17.33 -0.36
CA GLU A 226 -15.13 18.29 -1.10
C GLU A 226 -13.89 18.71 -0.30
N THR A 227 -14.07 19.16 0.94
CA THR A 227 -13.00 19.48 1.88
C THR A 227 -12.74 18.33 2.84
N ASP A 228 -11.57 18.31 3.46
CA ASP A 228 -11.24 17.33 4.49
C ASP A 228 -12.04 17.58 5.77
N VAL A 229 -13.01 16.72 6.06
CA VAL A 229 -13.84 16.76 7.29
C VAL A 229 -13.32 15.83 8.38
N SER A 230 -12.35 14.96 8.05
CA SER A 230 -11.82 13.94 8.96
C SER A 230 -10.60 14.44 9.71
N TRP A 231 -9.85 15.40 9.15
CA TRP A 231 -8.69 15.99 9.80
C TRP A 231 -9.08 16.98 10.91
N THR A 232 -8.41 16.89 12.05
CA THR A 232 -8.60 17.79 13.20
C THR A 232 -7.27 18.35 13.70
N PRO A 233 -7.18 19.63 14.10
CA PRO A 233 -5.92 20.22 14.58
C PRO A 233 -5.48 19.76 15.98
N ASP A 234 -6.39 19.14 16.74
CA ASP A 234 -6.27 18.89 18.18
C ASP A 234 -6.14 17.41 18.58
N HIS A 235 -6.48 16.48 17.68
CA HIS A 235 -6.30 15.04 17.89
C HIS A 235 -5.35 14.44 16.85
N ARG A 236 -4.28 13.78 17.31
CA ARG A 236 -3.39 12.95 16.49
C ARG A 236 -3.81 11.51 16.67
N GLU A 237 -4.13 10.84 15.57
CA GLU A 237 -4.49 9.42 15.57
C GLU A 237 -3.40 8.57 16.22
N LYS A 238 -3.80 7.68 17.13
CA LYS A 238 -2.89 6.76 17.81
C LYS A 238 -2.56 5.58 16.89
N PRO A 239 -1.38 4.92 17.07
CA PRO A 239 -1.05 3.72 16.30
C PRO A 239 -2.12 2.62 16.36
N THR A 240 -2.77 2.42 17.52
CA THR A 240 -3.86 1.44 17.65
C THR A 240 -5.12 1.85 16.90
N GLU A 241 -5.45 3.15 16.87
CA GLU A 241 -6.59 3.68 16.10
C GLU A 241 -6.33 3.50 14.59
N HIS A 242 -5.10 3.77 14.15
CA HIS A 242 -4.68 3.59 12.77
C HIS A 242 -4.73 2.12 12.33
N ILE A 243 -4.25 1.17 13.15
CA ILE A 243 -4.35 -0.27 12.83
C ILE A 243 -5.81 -0.72 12.69
N LEU A 244 -6.71 -0.25 13.57
CA LEU A 244 -8.13 -0.58 13.47
C LEU A 244 -8.76 0.03 12.19
N ARG A 245 -8.39 1.27 11.85
CA ARG A 245 -8.79 1.91 10.60
C ARG A 245 -8.36 1.13 9.37
N GLU A 246 -7.10 0.70 9.31
CA GLU A 246 -6.61 -0.09 8.19
C GLU A 246 -7.25 -1.48 8.14
N HIS A 247 -7.65 -2.06 9.28
CA HIS A 247 -8.46 -3.28 9.26
C HIS A 247 -9.81 -3.05 8.54
N TRP A 248 -10.54 -1.98 8.86
CA TRP A 248 -11.79 -1.66 8.15
C TRP A 248 -11.56 -1.33 6.67
N CYS A 249 -10.48 -0.62 6.35
CA CYS A 249 -10.09 -0.37 4.95
C CYS A 249 -9.87 -1.69 4.19
N LEU A 250 -9.20 -2.67 4.80
CA LEU A 250 -8.99 -3.99 4.21
C LEU A 250 -10.31 -4.75 4.02
N GLU A 251 -11.30 -4.63 4.91
CA GLU A 251 -12.63 -5.24 4.70
C GLU A 251 -13.33 -4.67 3.47
N GLU A 252 -13.31 -3.35 3.29
CA GLU A 252 -13.86 -2.68 2.12
C GLU A 252 -13.14 -3.15 0.85
N ILE A 253 -11.81 -3.13 0.87
CA ILE A 253 -10.98 -3.59 -0.26
C ILE A 253 -11.26 -5.06 -0.57
N TRP A 254 -11.39 -5.94 0.44
CA TRP A 254 -11.70 -7.36 0.22
C TRP A 254 -13.04 -7.56 -0.47
N THR A 255 -14.04 -6.82 -0.01
CA THR A 255 -15.41 -6.87 -0.53
C THR A 255 -15.47 -6.34 -1.97
N GLU A 256 -14.88 -5.17 -2.21
CA GLU A 256 -14.87 -4.50 -3.52
C GLU A 256 -14.01 -5.21 -4.57
N SER A 257 -13.09 -6.08 -4.15
CA SER A 257 -12.17 -6.80 -5.03
C SER A 257 -12.38 -8.31 -5.01
N LYS A 258 -13.57 -8.80 -4.66
CA LYS A 258 -13.85 -10.23 -4.43
C LYS A 258 -13.35 -11.20 -5.53
N ASP A 259 -13.26 -10.74 -6.77
CA ASP A 259 -12.82 -11.51 -7.94
C ASP A 259 -11.32 -11.29 -8.30
N LYS A 260 -10.59 -10.48 -7.53
CA LYS A 260 -9.18 -10.12 -7.75
C LYS A 260 -8.29 -10.65 -6.62
N GLN A 261 -7.10 -11.09 -6.98
CA GLN A 261 -6.11 -11.66 -6.06
C GLN A 261 -4.88 -10.77 -5.93
N PHE A 262 -4.49 -10.02 -6.96
CA PHE A 262 -3.30 -9.18 -6.96
C PHE A 262 -3.69 -7.70 -6.90
N LEU A 263 -3.39 -7.00 -5.81
CA LEU A 263 -3.84 -5.63 -5.59
C LEU A 263 -2.64 -4.71 -5.35
N SER A 264 -2.67 -3.50 -5.90
CA SER A 264 -1.71 -2.45 -5.56
C SER A 264 -2.35 -1.42 -4.65
N ILE A 265 -1.61 -0.98 -3.62
CA ILE A 265 -2.03 0.06 -2.68
C ILE A 265 -0.89 1.08 -2.57
N THR A 266 -1.10 2.30 -3.04
CA THR A 266 -0.15 3.42 -2.86
C THR A 266 -0.55 4.28 -1.66
N ALA A 267 0.30 4.34 -0.65
CA ALA A 267 -0.01 4.97 0.63
C ALA A 267 1.24 5.55 1.31
N HIS A 268 1.23 5.61 2.64
CA HIS A 268 2.21 6.28 3.48
C HIS A 268 2.92 5.33 4.44
N SER A 269 3.97 5.81 5.11
CA SER A 269 4.74 4.99 6.06
C SER A 269 3.90 4.50 7.25
N GLY A 270 3.08 5.37 7.85
CA GLY A 270 2.21 4.99 8.97
C GLY A 270 1.09 4.07 8.50
N THR A 271 0.44 4.38 7.38
CA THR A 271 -0.58 3.53 6.75
C THR A 271 -0.08 2.12 6.48
N ILE A 272 1.10 1.97 5.85
CA ILE A 272 1.66 0.65 5.56
C ILE A 272 1.99 -0.08 6.85
N ALA A 273 2.58 0.59 7.85
CA ALA A 273 2.83 -0.03 9.15
C ALA A 273 1.54 -0.49 9.85
N ALA A 274 0.45 0.28 9.72
CA ALA A 274 -0.86 -0.07 10.27
C ALA A 274 -1.50 -1.26 9.52
N VAL A 275 -1.41 -1.31 8.18
CA VAL A 275 -1.81 -2.49 7.39
C VAL A 275 -1.03 -3.73 7.81
N LEU A 276 0.30 -3.64 7.96
CA LEU A 276 1.12 -4.76 8.43
C LEU A 276 0.66 -5.24 9.82
N GLY A 277 0.36 -4.31 10.73
CA GLY A 277 -0.20 -4.63 12.05
C GLY A 277 -1.57 -5.32 11.97
N ALA A 278 -2.47 -4.84 11.11
CA ALA A 278 -3.83 -5.37 10.95
C ALA A 278 -3.86 -6.82 10.46
N VAL A 279 -2.86 -7.24 9.67
CA VAL A 279 -2.74 -8.60 9.14
C VAL A 279 -1.78 -9.50 9.93
N GLY A 280 -1.23 -9.01 11.06
CA GLY A 280 -0.30 -9.77 11.89
C GLY A 280 1.10 -9.94 11.30
N HIS A 281 1.51 -9.08 10.37
CA HIS A 281 2.89 -9.02 9.86
C HIS A 281 3.78 -8.21 10.83
N ARG A 282 5.08 -8.52 10.90
CA ARG A 282 6.06 -7.70 11.64
C ARG A 282 6.12 -6.27 11.11
N ARG A 283 6.58 -5.32 11.91
CA ARG A 283 6.90 -3.98 11.39
C ARG A 283 8.04 -4.11 10.36
N PHE A 284 7.87 -3.45 9.21
CA PHE A 284 8.89 -3.35 8.17
C PHE A 284 8.85 -1.93 7.59
N ALA A 285 9.89 -1.14 7.83
CA ALA A 285 9.96 0.23 7.35
C ALA A 285 10.29 0.25 5.85
N LEU A 286 9.72 1.22 5.12
CA LEU A 286 10.02 1.44 3.71
C LEU A 286 10.63 2.83 3.51
N PRO A 287 11.66 2.98 2.67
CA PRO A 287 12.08 4.29 2.20
C PRO A 287 10.97 4.91 1.33
N THR A 288 11.05 6.22 1.07
CA THR A 288 10.18 6.89 0.08
C THR A 288 10.37 6.23 -1.29
N GLY A 289 9.29 5.91 -1.99
CA GLY A 289 9.32 5.10 -3.22
C GLY A 289 9.59 3.60 -3.00
N GLY A 290 9.61 3.14 -1.74
CA GLY A 290 9.74 1.73 -1.38
C GLY A 290 8.44 0.96 -1.59
N VAL A 291 8.56 -0.31 -1.98
CA VAL A 291 7.41 -1.21 -2.20
C VAL A 291 7.62 -2.54 -1.46
N ILE A 292 6.57 -3.04 -0.80
CA ILE A 292 6.54 -4.35 -0.14
C ILE A 292 5.31 -5.14 -0.60
N PRO A 293 5.50 -6.35 -1.17
CA PRO A 293 4.41 -7.30 -1.31
C PRO A 293 4.17 -8.06 -0.01
N ILE A 294 2.91 -8.34 0.27
CA ILE A 294 2.49 -9.25 1.34
C ILE A 294 1.41 -10.21 0.83
N ALA A 295 1.45 -11.46 1.29
CA ALA A 295 0.44 -12.47 1.01
C ALA A 295 -0.49 -12.61 2.21
N VAL A 296 -1.78 -12.35 2.02
CA VAL A 296 -2.75 -12.20 3.12
C VAL A 296 -3.92 -13.14 2.90
N LYS A 297 -4.27 -13.91 3.93
CA LYS A 297 -5.54 -14.65 4.05
C LYS A 297 -6.56 -13.74 4.71
N GLY A 298 -7.70 -13.56 4.08
CA GLY A 298 -8.92 -13.03 4.71
C GLY A 298 -9.93 -14.16 4.92
N GLU A 299 -10.44 -14.28 6.14
CA GLU A 299 -11.45 -15.25 6.54
C GLU A 299 -12.71 -14.51 6.99
N ARG A 300 -13.84 -14.74 6.30
CA ARG A 300 -15.12 -14.11 6.63
C ARG A 300 -15.67 -14.69 7.93
N LEU A 301 -15.87 -13.84 8.94
CA LEU A 301 -16.33 -14.21 10.28
C LEU A 301 -17.86 -14.29 10.39
N ARG A 302 -18.58 -13.56 9.54
CA ARG A 302 -20.04 -13.48 9.53
C ARG A 302 -20.55 -13.53 8.09
N GLY A 303 -21.49 -14.45 7.84
CA GLY A 303 -22.17 -14.63 6.56
C GLY A 303 -23.38 -13.73 6.40
#